data_AF-A0A2P4YRL4-F1
#
_entry.id   AF-A0A2P4YRL4-F1
#
_cell.length_a   1.000
_cell.length_b   1.000
_cell.length_c   1.000
_cell.angle_alpha   90.00
_cell.angle_beta   90.00
_cell.angle_gamma   90.00
#
_symmetry.space_group_name_H-M   'P 1'
#
loop_
_entity.id
_entity.type
_entity.pdbx_description
1 polymer ?
#
loop_
_entity_poly.entity_id
_entity_poly.type
_entity_poly.pdbx_seq_one_letter_code
_entity_poly.pdbx_strand_id
1 'polypeptide(L)'
;MDMAPWSVEDRETHVNACLDAATTERYDCPTCGQELSDCDERQRMEHVNRCLDRVEAGDTQVNGHETATSVEDTLVEEENELQTQVTEVEDEVDSESECGYVCKICGLDMTEIDLMRRIRHVKLCGQKFGVRPGDLGELEHAETIVARLDTKEEKPNAFAIMMKSSKGKTETPIVGIERSNVFDVLMRGSKTAAVLNARKRPVPFKFTRKAIQRRRLLYPDFKCIQGTNPPFIVDGFQYACKENSSIYFLTHFHSDHYGGLTKTFDCGIVYCNEVTAKLVVQELGVKSKYVHPVGMNTPVLVGDVQVTFMDANHCPGSTIILFRLKDGKTYLHTGDFRFHRKMLDYHALQPHIPTGNETIDHNGSIVGLKRLDGVYLDTTYCDPKYTFPTQQVAIDHALELMNKHQMQEKVLYLFGSYTIGKERLFMEIARKFQKKVCVSKAKLKIIETFGWASDAMQLLTTEPAATNLHVVRMQDLQMDNLTMLLAKHRLRFRRIVAFRPTGWTFSNKNSRSISTCCTDPSGNIHVYGIPYSEHSSFAELCEFVQVVNPLSIIPTVR
;
A
#
# COMPACT_ATOMS: atom_id res chain seq x y z
N MET A 1 -26.71 25.10 -41.55
CA MET A 1 -26.33 25.18 -42.97
C MET A 1 -27.04 24.05 -43.71
N ASP A 2 -27.54 24.29 -44.93
CA ASP A 2 -28.03 23.20 -45.77
C ASP A 2 -26.83 22.42 -46.33
N MET A 3 -26.63 21.20 -45.80
CA MET A 3 -25.50 20.33 -46.14
C MET A 3 -25.86 19.30 -47.22
N ALA A 4 -27.06 19.38 -47.81
CA ALA A 4 -27.50 18.48 -48.88
C ALA A 4 -26.54 18.40 -50.09
N PRO A 5 -25.86 19.48 -50.54
CA PRO A 5 -24.93 19.39 -51.67
C PRO A 5 -23.52 18.92 -51.29
N TRP A 6 -23.23 18.68 -50.02
CA TRP A 6 -21.88 18.31 -49.56
C TRP A 6 -21.60 16.82 -49.74
N SER A 7 -20.36 16.48 -50.08
CA SER A 7 -19.93 15.09 -50.10
C SER A 7 -19.91 14.49 -48.69
N VAL A 8 -19.87 13.16 -48.58
CA VAL A 8 -19.83 12.48 -47.28
C VAL A 8 -18.57 12.86 -46.50
N GLU A 9 -17.44 13.01 -47.18
CA GLU A 9 -16.16 13.39 -46.59
C GLU A 9 -16.17 14.85 -46.11
N ASP A 10 -16.82 15.76 -46.84
CA ASP A 10 -16.99 17.17 -46.42
C ASP A 10 -17.90 17.29 -45.18
N ARG A 11 -18.95 16.47 -45.10
CA ARG A 11 -19.85 16.42 -43.94
C ARG A 11 -19.12 15.86 -42.72
N GLU A 12 -18.32 14.81 -42.89
CA GLU A 12 -17.54 14.22 -41.81
C GLU A 12 -16.47 15.20 -41.29
N THR A 13 -15.79 15.90 -42.20
CA THR A 13 -14.82 16.95 -41.86
C THR A 13 -15.47 18.12 -41.12
N HIS A 14 -16.66 18.55 -41.54
CA HIS A 14 -17.39 19.62 -40.85
C HIS A 14 -17.95 19.17 -39.50
N VAL A 15 -18.48 17.95 -39.39
CA VAL A 15 -18.94 17.40 -38.10
C VAL A 15 -17.77 17.27 -37.14
N ASN A 16 -16.60 16.82 -37.59
CA ASN A 16 -15.39 16.79 -36.77
C ASN A 16 -14.93 18.20 -36.38
N ALA A 17 -14.94 19.16 -37.30
CA ALA A 17 -14.64 20.56 -36.99
C ALA A 17 -15.65 21.20 -36.02
N CYS A 18 -16.92 20.82 -36.09
CA CYS A 18 -17.97 21.26 -35.16
C CYS A 18 -17.88 20.56 -33.80
N LEU A 19 -17.46 19.29 -33.75
CA LEU A 19 -17.18 18.56 -32.52
C LEU A 19 -15.95 19.14 -31.81
N ASP A 20 -14.89 19.45 -32.57
CA ASP A 20 -13.68 20.10 -32.07
C ASP A 20 -13.96 21.55 -31.62
N ALA A 21 -14.86 22.27 -32.31
CA ALA A 21 -15.31 23.60 -31.90
C ALA A 21 -16.31 23.58 -30.72
N ALA A 22 -16.97 22.45 -30.46
CA ALA A 22 -17.91 22.28 -29.35
C ALA A 22 -17.22 21.84 -28.04
N THR A 23 -15.92 21.52 -28.08
CA THR A 23 -15.11 21.16 -26.91
C THR A 23 -13.99 22.16 -26.66
N THR A 24 -14.35 23.42 -26.39
CA THR A 24 -13.51 24.30 -25.56
C THR A 24 -14.20 24.45 -24.21
N GLU A 25 -14.27 23.34 -23.46
CA GLU A 25 -14.57 23.42 -22.03
C GLU A 25 -13.43 24.18 -21.35
N ARG A 26 -13.78 25.30 -20.73
CA ARG A 26 -12.85 26.11 -19.95
C ARG A 26 -12.52 25.35 -18.66
N TYR A 27 -11.27 24.95 -18.49
CA TYR A 27 -10.84 24.20 -17.31
C TYR A 27 -10.11 25.12 -16.35
N ASP A 28 -10.83 25.71 -15.40
CA ASP A 28 -10.21 26.51 -14.34
C ASP A 28 -9.79 25.62 -13.15
N CYS A 29 -8.60 25.83 -12.62
CA CYS A 29 -8.13 25.16 -11.41
C CYS A 29 -9.05 25.53 -10.24
N PRO A 30 -9.71 24.56 -9.57
CA PRO A 30 -10.67 24.86 -8.50
C PRO A 30 -10.02 25.42 -7.22
N THR A 31 -8.68 25.36 -7.13
CA THR A 31 -7.93 25.79 -5.95
C THR A 31 -7.37 27.21 -6.09
N CYS A 32 -6.87 27.59 -7.27
CA CYS A 32 -6.23 28.90 -7.50
C CYS A 32 -6.91 29.74 -8.59
N GLY A 33 -7.92 29.21 -9.27
CA GLY A 33 -8.63 29.89 -10.35
C GLY A 33 -7.84 30.04 -11.67
N GLN A 34 -6.67 29.43 -11.79
CA GLN A 34 -5.87 29.51 -13.03
C GLN A 34 -6.52 28.70 -14.15
N GLU A 35 -6.65 29.30 -15.34
CA GLU A 35 -7.16 28.63 -16.54
C GLU A 35 -6.15 27.62 -17.09
N LEU A 36 -6.59 26.38 -17.29
CA LEU A 36 -5.80 25.21 -17.71
C LEU A 36 -6.36 24.57 -19.00
N SER A 37 -7.15 25.32 -19.77
CA SER A 37 -7.77 24.85 -21.00
C SER A 37 -6.74 24.35 -22.03
N ASP A 38 -5.52 24.89 -22.02
CA ASP A 38 -4.40 24.50 -22.91
C ASP A 38 -3.53 23.34 -22.36
N CYS A 39 -3.84 22.83 -21.16
CA CYS A 39 -3.11 21.72 -20.54
C CYS A 39 -3.79 20.37 -20.84
N ASP A 40 -3.00 19.32 -21.09
CA ASP A 40 -3.54 17.95 -21.17
C ASP A 40 -4.03 17.46 -19.79
N GLU A 41 -4.80 16.36 -19.76
CA GLU A 41 -5.42 15.85 -18.53
C GLU A 41 -4.41 15.55 -17.42
N ARG A 42 -3.21 15.09 -17.77
CA ARG A 42 -2.14 14.81 -16.81
C ARG A 42 -1.57 16.12 -16.24
N GLN A 43 -1.34 17.12 -17.08
CA GLN A 43 -0.86 18.44 -16.68
C GLN A 43 -1.88 19.20 -15.82
N ARG A 44 -3.18 19.06 -16.13
CA ARG A 44 -4.27 19.60 -15.30
C ARG A 44 -4.26 18.98 -13.92
N MET A 45 -4.17 17.65 -13.84
CA MET A 45 -4.13 16.92 -12.58
C MET A 45 -2.87 17.25 -11.75
N GLU A 46 -1.70 17.32 -12.39
CA GLU A 46 -0.44 17.72 -11.74
C GLU A 46 -0.49 19.17 -11.23
N HIS A 47 -1.14 20.08 -11.94
CA HIS A 47 -1.34 21.46 -11.49
C HIS A 47 -2.26 21.53 -10.27
N VAL A 48 -3.43 20.87 -10.32
CA VAL A 48 -4.40 20.87 -9.22
C VAL A 48 -3.81 20.25 -7.96
N ASN A 49 -3.11 19.11 -8.08
CA ASN A 49 -2.45 18.46 -6.95
C ASN A 49 -1.40 19.37 -6.32
N ARG A 50 -0.55 20.01 -7.13
CA ARG A 50 0.46 20.95 -6.62
C ARG A 50 -0.15 22.20 -5.97
N CYS A 51 -1.30 22.67 -6.46
CA CYS A 51 -2.02 23.77 -5.82
C CYS A 51 -2.64 23.37 -4.49
N LEU A 52 -3.19 22.17 -4.39
CA LEU A 52 -3.69 21.62 -3.13
C LEU A 52 -2.56 21.43 -2.11
N ASP A 53 -1.41 20.92 -2.54
CA ASP A 53 -0.22 20.75 -1.68
C ASP A 53 0.26 22.10 -1.11
N ARG A 54 0.12 23.20 -1.86
CA ARG A 54 0.48 24.55 -1.39
C ARG A 54 -0.51 25.12 -0.37
N VAL A 55 -1.80 24.83 -0.55
CA VAL A 55 -2.83 25.22 0.42
C VAL A 55 -2.69 24.43 1.72
N GLU A 56 -2.28 23.16 1.64
CA GLU A 56 -1.99 22.32 2.81
C GLU A 56 -0.69 22.71 3.54
N ALA A 57 0.27 23.30 2.83
CA ALA A 57 1.52 23.81 3.40
C ALA A 57 1.41 25.21 4.05
N GLY A 58 0.23 25.86 4.01
CA GLY A 58 -0.02 27.15 4.67
C GLY A 58 0.50 28.39 3.94
N ASP A 59 0.90 28.29 2.68
CA ASP A 59 1.40 29.43 1.89
C ASP A 59 0.25 30.18 1.20
N THR A 60 -0.49 31.00 1.94
CA THR A 60 -1.40 32.00 1.37
C THR A 60 -0.64 33.27 1.00
N GLN A 61 -0.19 33.37 -0.25
CA GLN A 61 -0.10 34.68 -0.91
C GLN A 61 -1.39 34.92 -1.69
N VAL A 62 -2.31 35.66 -1.10
CA VAL A 62 -3.34 36.40 -1.85
C VAL A 62 -3.24 37.86 -1.41
N ASN A 63 -3.00 38.73 -2.39
CA ASN A 63 -2.98 40.18 -2.23
C ASN A 63 -4.37 40.70 -1.82
N GLY A 64 -4.40 41.49 -0.71
CA GLY A 64 -5.30 42.60 -0.32
C GLY A 64 -6.83 42.44 -0.47
N HIS A 65 -7.68 42.73 0.52
CA HIS A 65 -7.84 44.00 1.25
C HIS A 65 -8.63 43.78 2.57
N GLU A 66 -8.49 44.75 3.46
CA GLU A 66 -8.97 44.96 4.85
C GLU A 66 -10.46 44.61 5.11
N THR A 67 -10.95 44.30 6.32
CA THR A 67 -10.95 45.12 7.55
C THR A 67 -11.21 44.32 8.85
N ALA A 68 -10.83 44.95 9.96
CA ALA A 68 -10.74 44.48 11.34
C ALA A 68 -12.05 44.13 12.05
N THR A 69 -11.99 43.31 13.12
CA THR A 69 -12.22 43.74 14.52
C THR A 69 -12.05 42.57 15.52
N SER A 70 -11.47 42.93 16.67
CA SER A 70 -11.08 42.16 17.85
C SER A 70 -12.23 41.97 18.86
N VAL A 71 -12.26 40.85 19.61
CA VAL A 71 -12.57 40.85 21.06
C VAL A 71 -11.93 39.62 21.73
N GLU A 72 -11.21 39.86 22.83
CA GLU A 72 -10.66 38.89 23.78
C GLU A 72 -11.77 38.27 24.65
N ASP A 73 -11.57 37.05 25.17
CA ASP A 73 -11.97 36.79 26.57
C ASP A 73 -11.27 35.57 27.19
N THR A 74 -10.99 35.75 28.47
CA THR A 74 -10.04 35.06 29.33
C THR A 74 -10.70 33.90 30.10
N LEU A 75 -9.97 32.80 30.29
CA LEU A 75 -10.35 31.69 31.18
C LEU A 75 -9.80 31.92 32.59
N VAL A 76 -10.59 31.58 33.61
CA VAL A 76 -10.14 31.43 35.01
C VAL A 76 -10.44 30.01 35.47
N GLU A 77 -9.46 29.48 36.21
CA GLU A 77 -9.26 28.14 36.76
C GLU A 77 -10.29 27.76 37.84
N GLU A 78 -10.41 26.46 38.12
CA GLU A 78 -10.42 25.94 39.51
C GLU A 78 -10.12 24.44 39.53
N GLU A 79 -9.02 24.10 40.21
CA GLU A 79 -8.61 22.74 40.60
C GLU A 79 -9.42 22.26 41.81
N ASN A 80 -9.53 20.94 41.99
CA ASN A 80 -9.64 20.41 43.34
C ASN A 80 -8.97 19.03 43.46
N GLU A 81 -8.12 18.94 44.49
CA GLU A 81 -7.22 17.86 44.84
C GLU A 81 -7.96 16.65 45.42
N LEU A 82 -7.40 15.45 45.23
CA LEU A 82 -7.53 14.39 46.22
C LEU A 82 -6.27 13.52 46.23
N GLN A 83 -5.56 13.63 47.35
CA GLN A 83 -4.29 12.99 47.64
C GLN A 83 -4.54 11.63 48.31
N THR A 84 -3.91 10.57 47.80
CA THR A 84 -3.82 9.30 48.53
C THR A 84 -2.37 8.81 48.48
N GLN A 85 -1.81 8.61 49.65
CA GLN A 85 -0.42 8.24 49.93
C GLN A 85 -0.14 6.81 49.46
N VAL A 86 0.98 6.61 48.75
CA VAL A 86 1.65 5.31 48.63
C VAL A 86 3.13 5.51 48.90
N THR A 87 3.60 4.69 49.83
CA THR A 87 4.94 4.57 50.41
C THR A 87 6.06 4.45 49.38
N GLU A 88 7.12 5.21 49.63
CA GLU A 88 8.41 5.19 48.92
C GLU A 88 9.08 3.81 49.04
N VAL A 89 9.46 3.26 47.89
CA VAL A 89 10.51 2.25 47.76
C VAL A 89 11.55 2.90 46.86
N GLU A 90 12.72 3.18 47.44
CA GLU A 90 13.90 3.69 46.74
C GLU A 90 14.44 2.57 45.86
N ASP A 91 14.37 2.73 44.53
CA ASP A 91 15.18 1.96 43.59
C ASP A 91 15.97 2.92 42.69
N GLU A 92 17.22 2.56 42.52
CA GLU A 92 18.34 3.35 42.01
C GLU A 92 18.08 3.96 40.62
N VAL A 93 18.43 5.24 40.48
CA VAL A 93 18.35 5.99 39.23
C VAL A 93 19.50 5.55 38.32
N ASP A 94 19.25 4.59 37.44
CA ASP A 94 20.11 4.37 36.28
C ASP A 94 19.71 5.36 35.19
N SER A 95 20.65 6.20 34.78
CA SER A 95 20.43 7.30 33.84
C SER A 95 20.27 6.75 32.43
N GLU A 96 19.05 6.33 32.07
CA GLU A 96 18.72 5.97 30.69
C GLU A 96 18.68 7.21 29.80
N SER A 97 19.42 7.14 28.70
CA SER A 97 19.41 8.10 27.61
C SER A 97 17.98 8.42 27.18
N GLU A 98 17.66 9.71 26.97
CA GLU A 98 16.40 10.18 26.36
C GLU A 98 16.24 9.61 24.94
N CYS A 99 15.83 8.36 24.86
CA CYS A 99 15.29 7.75 23.68
C CYS A 99 13.80 8.12 23.65
N GLY A 100 13.42 8.90 22.64
CA GLY A 100 12.02 9.26 22.47
C GLY A 100 11.09 8.05 22.43
N TYR A 101 10.00 8.10 23.18
CA TYR A 101 9.06 6.98 23.26
C TYR A 101 7.98 7.16 22.19
N VAL A 102 8.05 6.40 21.10
CA VAL A 102 6.99 6.37 20.07
C VAL A 102 6.08 5.17 20.26
N CYS A 103 4.77 5.40 20.15
CA CYS A 103 3.78 4.33 20.08
C CYS A 103 4.02 3.46 18.84
N LYS A 104 4.35 2.18 19.05
CA LYS A 104 4.61 1.20 17.97
C LYS A 104 3.39 0.89 17.10
N ILE A 105 2.18 1.25 17.53
CA ILE A 105 0.94 1.00 16.80
C ILE A 105 0.59 2.17 15.87
N CYS A 106 0.64 3.42 16.35
CA CYS A 106 0.19 4.59 15.59
C CYS A 106 1.33 5.55 15.19
N GLY A 107 2.56 5.29 15.60
CA GLY A 107 3.72 6.15 15.31
C GLY A 107 3.75 7.47 16.06
N LEU A 108 2.82 7.71 17.01
CA LEU A 108 2.78 8.95 17.80
C LEU A 108 4.02 9.07 18.68
N ASP A 109 4.72 10.20 18.58
CA ASP A 109 5.76 10.60 19.53
C ASP A 109 5.12 10.95 20.87
N MET A 110 5.53 10.21 21.89
CA MET A 110 5.06 10.32 23.27
C MET A 110 6.24 10.55 24.23
N THR A 111 7.36 11.04 23.72
CA THR A 111 8.56 11.36 24.50
C THR A 111 8.23 12.30 25.66
N GLU A 112 7.37 13.30 25.43
CA GLU A 112 6.96 14.28 26.45
C GLU A 112 5.69 13.85 27.23
N ILE A 113 5.18 12.64 27.00
CA ILE A 113 3.98 12.12 27.66
C ILE A 113 4.40 11.22 28.83
N ASP A 114 3.76 11.34 30.00
CA ASP A 114 4.07 10.49 31.16
C ASP A 114 3.75 9.00 30.94
N LEU A 115 4.39 8.12 31.72
CA LEU A 115 4.26 6.66 31.59
C LEU A 115 2.80 6.17 31.66
N MET A 116 1.97 6.75 32.52
CA MET A 116 0.57 6.32 32.67
C MET A 116 -0.28 6.75 31.47
N ARG A 117 -0.03 7.94 30.91
CA ARG A 117 -0.65 8.37 29.64
C ARG A 117 -0.11 7.58 28.45
N ARG A 118 1.17 7.19 28.42
CA ARG A 118 1.74 6.28 27.41
C ARG A 118 1.05 4.91 27.44
N ILE A 119 0.94 4.28 28.62
CA ILE A 119 0.27 2.99 28.79
C ILE A 119 -1.20 3.10 28.38
N ARG A 120 -1.90 4.16 28.80
CA ARG A 120 -3.29 4.41 28.41
C ARG A 120 -3.42 4.59 26.90
N HIS A 121 -2.51 5.34 26.28
CA HIS A 121 -2.46 5.51 24.84
C HIS A 121 -2.24 4.16 24.15
N VAL A 122 -1.21 3.39 24.51
CA VAL A 122 -0.91 2.09 23.88
C VAL A 122 -2.08 1.11 24.03
N LYS A 123 -2.77 1.09 25.17
CA LYS A 123 -3.98 0.27 25.36
C LYS A 123 -5.13 0.72 24.45
N LEU A 124 -5.45 2.01 24.41
CA LEU A 124 -6.49 2.56 23.54
C LEU A 124 -6.16 2.41 22.06
N CYS A 125 -4.88 2.54 21.73
CA CYS A 125 -4.32 2.36 20.40
C CYS A 125 -4.44 0.89 19.99
N GLY A 126 -4.02 -0.04 20.86
CA GLY A 126 -4.16 -1.48 20.62
C GLY A 126 -5.62 -1.89 20.41
N GLN A 127 -6.54 -1.34 21.20
CA GLN A 127 -7.98 -1.52 20.98
C GLN A 127 -8.46 -0.94 19.65
N LYS A 128 -8.05 0.29 19.32
CA LYS A 128 -8.44 1.00 18.09
C LYS A 128 -7.94 0.31 16.82
N PHE A 129 -6.74 -0.26 16.87
CA PHE A 129 -6.08 -0.89 15.71
C PHE A 129 -6.18 -2.42 15.71
N GLY A 130 -6.72 -3.02 16.78
CA GLY A 130 -6.83 -4.47 17.03
C GLY A 130 -5.48 -5.17 17.13
N VAL A 131 -4.51 -4.49 17.72
CA VAL A 131 -3.21 -5.05 18.10
C VAL A 131 -3.31 -5.42 19.58
N ARG A 132 -3.16 -6.70 19.93
CA ARG A 132 -3.25 -7.11 21.35
C ARG A 132 -1.95 -6.74 22.06
N PRO A 133 -1.99 -6.38 23.36
CA PRO A 133 -0.78 -6.17 24.16
C PRO A 133 0.17 -7.38 24.17
N GLY A 134 -0.33 -8.61 24.02
CA GLY A 134 0.50 -9.81 23.85
C GLY A 134 1.26 -9.87 22.52
N ASP A 135 0.68 -9.31 21.45
CA ASP A 135 1.35 -9.17 20.15
C ASP A 135 2.50 -8.13 20.23
N LEU A 136 2.42 -7.21 21.21
CA LEU A 136 3.48 -6.27 21.59
C LEU A 136 4.44 -6.84 22.65
N GLY A 137 4.06 -7.88 23.39
CA GLY A 137 4.86 -8.48 24.46
C GLY A 137 5.80 -9.59 23.97
N GLU A 138 5.48 -10.25 22.85
CA GLU A 138 6.45 -11.12 22.15
C GLU A 138 7.55 -10.29 21.45
N LEU A 139 7.29 -9.01 21.18
CA LEU A 139 8.32 -8.05 20.79
C LEU A 139 9.30 -7.81 21.93
N GLU A 140 8.89 -7.81 23.19
CA GLU A 140 9.82 -7.76 24.33
C GLU A 140 10.71 -9.00 24.38
N HIS A 141 10.21 -10.19 24.02
CA HIS A 141 11.04 -11.40 23.95
C HIS A 141 12.03 -11.35 22.77
N ALA A 142 11.58 -10.88 21.60
CA ALA A 142 12.43 -10.64 20.43
C ALA A 142 13.44 -9.51 20.67
N GLU A 143 13.04 -8.44 21.35
CA GLU A 143 13.87 -7.33 21.81
C GLU A 143 14.83 -7.80 22.91
N THR A 144 14.45 -8.76 23.75
CA THR A 144 15.35 -9.40 24.74
C THR A 144 16.37 -10.29 24.04
N ILE A 145 16.00 -10.98 22.97
CA ILE A 145 16.92 -11.75 22.12
C ILE A 145 17.89 -10.81 21.39
N VAL A 146 17.39 -9.71 20.83
CA VAL A 146 18.18 -8.64 20.19
C VAL A 146 19.07 -7.90 21.19
N ALA A 147 18.57 -7.58 22.40
CA ALA A 147 19.33 -6.89 23.44
C ALA A 147 20.39 -7.80 24.09
N ARG A 148 20.15 -9.11 24.19
CA ARG A 148 21.18 -10.10 24.59
C ARG A 148 22.29 -10.26 23.56
N LEU A 149 22.03 -9.92 22.30
CA LEU A 149 23.05 -9.82 21.25
C LEU A 149 23.86 -8.50 21.35
N ASP A 150 23.34 -7.48 22.05
CA ASP A 150 23.91 -6.12 22.14
C ASP A 150 24.75 -5.85 23.41
N THR A 151 24.95 -6.84 24.31
CA THR A 151 25.80 -6.62 25.49
C THR A 151 27.29 -6.67 25.16
N LYS A 152 27.80 -5.56 24.62
CA LYS A 152 29.11 -4.91 24.87
C LYS A 152 29.60 -4.16 23.63
N GLU A 153 29.02 -2.98 23.42
CA GLU A 153 29.67 -1.69 23.13
C GLU A 153 28.54 -0.73 22.73
N GLU A 154 28.37 0.36 23.49
CA GLU A 154 27.29 1.34 23.32
C GLU A 154 27.18 1.83 21.86
N LYS A 155 26.09 1.44 21.18
CA LYS A 155 25.62 2.00 19.89
C LYS A 155 24.09 2.12 19.92
N PRO A 156 23.50 3.05 19.14
CA PRO A 156 22.34 3.79 19.59
C PRO A 156 21.03 3.00 19.47
N ASN A 157 20.10 3.30 20.37
CA ASN A 157 18.71 2.84 20.36
C ASN A 157 18.05 3.10 18.99
N ALA A 158 17.23 2.17 18.51
CA ALA A 158 16.55 2.18 17.19
C ALA A 158 15.81 3.50 16.89
N PHE A 159 15.40 4.24 17.93
CA PHE A 159 14.80 5.56 17.80
C PHE A 159 15.81 6.71 17.60
N ALA A 160 16.98 6.64 18.27
CA ALA A 160 18.06 7.64 18.15
C ALA A 160 18.79 7.57 16.79
N ILE A 161 18.72 6.41 16.14
CA ILE A 161 19.24 6.17 14.77
C ILE A 161 18.37 6.89 13.71
N MET A 162 17.09 7.16 13.97
CA MET A 162 16.16 7.75 12.99
C MET A 162 16.26 9.28 12.81
N MET A 163 16.86 10.03 13.76
CA MET A 163 16.60 11.48 13.88
C MET A 163 17.79 12.47 13.82
N LYS A 164 19.06 12.07 13.61
CA LYS A 164 20.18 13.05 13.53
C LYS A 164 20.63 13.34 12.09
N SER A 165 20.41 14.58 11.62
CA SER A 165 20.99 15.13 10.38
C SER A 165 21.75 16.45 10.60
N SER A 166 23.04 16.40 10.29
CA SER A 166 23.90 17.43 9.63
C SER A 166 24.10 18.83 10.25
N LYS A 167 25.30 19.03 10.83
CA LYS A 167 26.14 20.24 10.60
C LYS A 167 27.56 19.76 10.29
N GLY A 168 28.14 20.22 9.17
CA GLY A 168 29.42 19.72 8.65
C GLY A 168 30.66 20.50 9.09
N LYS A 169 31.84 19.86 8.97
CA LYS A 169 33.04 20.33 8.22
C LYS A 169 34.24 19.36 8.37
N THR A 170 34.80 18.97 7.22
CA THR A 170 36.21 18.73 6.83
C THR A 170 37.25 18.20 7.85
N GLU A 171 37.80 16.99 7.61
CA GLU A 171 39.19 16.67 7.18
C GLU A 171 39.50 15.14 7.32
N THR A 172 40.30 14.58 6.39
CA THR A 172 40.73 13.16 6.24
C THR A 172 42.07 12.85 6.94
N PRO A 173 42.64 11.61 6.95
CA PRO A 173 42.07 10.24 6.86
C PRO A 173 42.67 9.23 7.88
N ILE A 174 41.92 8.21 8.33
CA ILE A 174 42.51 6.92 8.77
C ILE A 174 41.65 5.74 8.30
N VAL A 175 42.34 4.73 7.77
CA VAL A 175 41.89 3.44 7.23
C VAL A 175 41.09 2.63 8.25
N GLY A 176 39.88 2.19 7.90
CA GLY A 176 39.06 1.31 8.74
C GLY A 176 37.86 0.74 7.96
N ILE A 177 37.70 -0.59 8.04
CA ILE A 177 36.74 -1.41 7.30
C ILE A 177 35.29 -1.02 7.65
N GLU A 178 34.53 -0.54 6.66
CA GLU A 178 33.11 -0.16 6.79
C GLU A 178 32.22 -1.40 7.02
N ARG A 179 31.56 -1.47 8.18
CA ARG A 179 30.43 -2.37 8.44
C ARG A 179 29.13 -1.56 8.31
N SER A 180 28.26 -1.94 7.37
CA SER A 180 27.01 -1.25 7.01
C SER A 180 25.83 -1.70 7.88
N ASN A 181 25.05 -0.75 8.43
CA ASN A 181 23.84 -0.99 9.22
C ASN A 181 22.59 -1.14 8.30
N VAL A 182 21.58 -1.91 8.74
CA VAL A 182 20.25 -2.12 8.13
C VAL A 182 19.56 -0.80 7.72
N PHE A 183 19.73 0.28 8.50
CA PHE A 183 19.19 1.61 8.15
C PHE A 183 19.98 2.31 7.01
N ASP A 184 21.29 2.04 6.88
CA ASP A 184 22.11 2.53 5.74
C ASP A 184 21.69 1.85 4.44
N VAL A 185 21.21 0.61 4.52
CA VAL A 185 20.74 -0.13 3.35
C VAL A 185 19.38 0.40 2.85
N LEU A 186 18.47 0.73 3.77
CA LEU A 186 17.17 1.34 3.45
C LEU A 186 17.30 2.76 2.86
N MET A 187 18.30 3.55 3.28
CA MET A 187 18.42 4.97 2.88
C MET A 187 19.39 5.25 1.71
N ARG A 188 20.21 4.27 1.27
CA ARG A 188 21.05 4.41 0.06
C ARG A 188 20.25 4.51 -1.24
N GLY A 189 19.01 3.98 -1.26
CA GLY A 189 18.11 4.05 -2.42
C GLY A 189 17.44 5.42 -2.64
N SER A 190 17.46 6.31 -1.64
CA SER A 190 16.66 7.54 -1.63
C SER A 190 17.47 8.83 -1.81
N LYS A 191 18.79 8.75 -2.06
CA LYS A 191 19.65 9.94 -2.23
C LYS A 191 20.65 9.83 -3.39
N THR A 192 20.17 9.76 -4.63
CA THR A 192 21.01 10.07 -5.81
C THR A 192 20.29 10.84 -6.94
N ALA A 193 19.11 11.41 -6.70
CA ALA A 193 18.40 12.19 -7.74
C ALA A 193 17.95 13.61 -7.34
N ALA A 194 18.22 14.07 -6.12
CA ALA A 194 17.72 15.37 -5.64
C ALA A 194 18.72 16.55 -5.73
N VAL A 195 19.97 16.34 -6.17
CA VAL A 195 20.95 17.43 -6.31
C VAL A 195 21.76 17.28 -7.59
N LEU A 196 21.15 17.49 -8.76
CA LEU A 196 21.89 17.81 -10.00
C LEU A 196 21.03 18.44 -11.12
N ASN A 197 19.94 19.16 -10.81
CA ASN A 197 19.20 19.90 -11.83
C ASN A 197 18.79 21.30 -11.37
N ALA A 198 19.80 22.11 -11.02
CA ALA A 198 19.70 23.54 -11.12
C ALA A 198 20.58 24.00 -12.30
N ARG A 199 19.90 24.44 -13.37
CA ARG A 199 20.35 25.35 -14.46
C ARG A 199 20.56 24.74 -15.87
N LYS A 200 19.84 25.40 -16.79
CA LYS A 200 19.88 25.45 -18.27
C LYS A 200 19.00 24.44 -19.04
N ARG A 201 17.95 25.00 -19.66
CA ARG A 201 17.01 24.37 -20.61
C ARG A 201 17.77 23.84 -21.85
N PRO A 202 17.60 22.58 -22.29
CA PRO A 202 18.03 22.14 -23.60
C PRO A 202 16.92 22.31 -24.65
N VAL A 203 17.33 22.74 -25.83
CA VAL A 203 16.53 22.90 -27.06
C VAL A 203 16.10 21.51 -27.58
N PRO A 204 14.88 21.31 -28.14
CA PRO A 204 14.38 19.97 -28.46
C PRO A 204 15.12 19.35 -29.66
N PHE A 205 15.88 18.29 -29.41
CA PHE A 205 16.45 17.42 -30.43
C PHE A 205 15.43 16.34 -30.85
N LYS A 206 15.14 16.26 -32.16
CA LYS A 206 14.32 15.20 -32.75
C LYS A 206 15.07 13.87 -32.67
N PHE A 207 14.62 12.92 -31.85
CA PHE A 207 15.20 11.59 -31.78
C PHE A 207 14.79 10.75 -32.99
N THR A 208 15.77 10.14 -33.65
CA THR A 208 15.56 9.18 -34.76
C THR A 208 15.19 7.79 -34.20
N ARG A 209 14.40 7.01 -34.96
CA ARG A 209 13.88 5.67 -34.59
C ARG A 209 14.93 4.68 -34.03
N LYS A 210 16.23 4.86 -34.35
CA LYS A 210 17.33 4.02 -33.81
C LYS A 210 17.61 4.23 -32.32
N ALA A 211 17.35 5.42 -31.76
CA ALA A 211 17.56 5.69 -30.33
C ALA A 211 16.46 5.06 -29.44
N ILE A 212 15.24 4.95 -29.96
CA ILE A 212 14.13 4.24 -29.31
C ILE A 212 14.42 2.74 -29.23
N GLN A 213 15.09 2.18 -30.25
CA GLN A 213 15.45 0.77 -30.28
C GLN A 213 16.57 0.41 -29.26
N ARG A 214 17.48 1.34 -28.96
CA ARG A 214 18.50 1.17 -27.90
C ARG A 214 17.92 1.20 -26.47
N ARG A 215 16.73 1.77 -26.25
CA ARG A 215 16.07 1.82 -24.93
C ARG A 215 15.39 0.52 -24.51
N ARG A 216 15.23 -0.47 -25.41
CA ARG A 216 14.61 -1.76 -25.06
C ARG A 216 15.49 -2.68 -24.23
N LEU A 217 16.79 -2.39 -24.11
CA LEU A 217 17.76 -3.28 -23.47
C LEU A 217 17.97 -3.05 -21.94
N LEU A 218 17.11 -2.29 -21.27
CA LEU A 218 17.32 -1.90 -19.86
C LEU A 218 16.02 -1.97 -19.06
N TYR A 219 16.01 -2.82 -18.03
CA TYR A 219 15.04 -2.86 -16.95
C TYR A 219 15.66 -2.27 -15.67
N PRO A 220 14.87 -1.75 -14.72
CA PRO A 220 15.41 -1.30 -13.43
C PRO A 220 15.97 -2.46 -12.60
N ASP A 221 17.06 -2.23 -11.88
CA ASP A 221 17.73 -3.27 -11.07
C ASP A 221 16.80 -3.91 -10.02
N PHE A 222 15.89 -3.14 -9.43
CA PHE A 222 14.92 -3.62 -8.45
C PHE A 222 13.84 -4.55 -9.04
N LYS A 223 13.79 -4.72 -10.37
CA LYS A 223 12.93 -5.69 -11.07
C LYS A 223 13.68 -6.97 -11.44
N CYS A 224 14.99 -7.06 -11.17
CA CYS A 224 15.83 -8.19 -11.53
C CYS A 224 16.41 -8.86 -10.28
N ILE A 225 16.27 -10.18 -10.17
CA ILE A 225 16.92 -10.94 -9.09
C ILE A 225 18.43 -10.99 -9.35
N GLN A 226 19.20 -10.45 -8.40
CA GLN A 226 20.66 -10.40 -8.49
C GLN A 226 21.27 -11.80 -8.60
N GLY A 227 22.30 -11.94 -9.44
CA GLY A 227 23.05 -13.18 -9.61
C GLY A 227 22.41 -14.23 -10.52
N THR A 228 21.31 -13.90 -11.22
CA THR A 228 20.65 -14.81 -12.17
C THR A 228 21.12 -14.59 -13.62
N ASN A 229 21.28 -15.68 -14.38
CA ASN A 229 21.63 -15.64 -15.80
C ASN A 229 20.96 -16.81 -16.57
N PRO A 230 20.04 -16.55 -17.53
CA PRO A 230 19.57 -15.24 -17.95
C PRO A 230 18.88 -14.48 -16.79
N PRO A 231 18.77 -13.14 -16.85
CA PRO A 231 18.20 -12.35 -15.76
C PRO A 231 16.77 -12.77 -15.41
N PHE A 232 16.46 -12.98 -14.13
CA PHE A 232 15.09 -13.28 -13.69
C PHE A 232 14.37 -11.97 -13.41
N ILE A 233 13.38 -11.64 -14.23
CA ILE A 233 12.66 -10.36 -14.15
C ILE A 233 11.32 -10.56 -13.45
N VAL A 234 11.07 -9.80 -12.38
CA VAL A 234 9.82 -9.83 -11.60
C VAL A 234 9.02 -8.57 -11.88
N ASP A 235 7.75 -8.71 -12.27
CA ASP A 235 6.80 -7.60 -12.50
C ASP A 235 7.33 -6.49 -13.43
N GLY A 236 8.15 -6.89 -14.42
CA GLY A 236 8.90 -6.00 -15.31
C GLY A 236 8.48 -6.10 -16.77
N PHE A 237 7.21 -6.46 -17.05
CA PHE A 237 6.74 -6.81 -18.40
C PHE A 237 6.77 -5.65 -19.40
N GLN A 238 6.72 -4.40 -18.94
CA GLN A 238 6.89 -3.21 -19.79
C GLN A 238 8.30 -3.13 -20.42
N TYR A 239 9.26 -3.87 -19.87
CA TYR A 239 10.62 -4.01 -20.36
C TYR A 239 10.87 -5.37 -21.03
N ALA A 240 9.81 -6.17 -21.28
CA ALA A 240 9.97 -7.50 -21.87
C ALA A 240 10.55 -7.41 -23.28
N CYS A 241 11.62 -8.18 -23.50
CA CYS A 241 12.36 -8.24 -24.76
C CYS A 241 13.12 -9.56 -24.81
N LYS A 242 13.17 -10.23 -25.97
CA LYS A 242 13.86 -11.54 -26.11
C LYS A 242 15.35 -11.47 -25.78
N GLU A 243 15.95 -10.29 -25.97
CA GLU A 243 17.35 -10.00 -25.65
C GLU A 243 17.58 -9.70 -24.16
N ASN A 244 16.52 -9.34 -23.40
CA ASN A 244 16.65 -9.00 -21.97
C ASN A 244 16.60 -10.25 -21.10
N SER A 245 15.60 -11.08 -21.32
CA SER A 245 15.39 -12.30 -20.55
C SER A 245 14.44 -13.24 -21.28
N SER A 246 14.53 -14.53 -20.95
CA SER A 246 13.55 -15.56 -21.29
C SER A 246 12.73 -16.03 -20.09
N ILE A 247 12.96 -15.47 -18.90
CA ILE A 247 12.37 -15.90 -17.62
C ILE A 247 11.79 -14.69 -16.89
N TYR A 248 10.46 -14.70 -16.74
CA TYR A 248 9.70 -13.65 -16.11
C TYR A 248 8.86 -14.22 -14.96
N PHE A 249 8.66 -13.42 -13.92
CA PHE A 249 7.79 -13.73 -12.79
C PHE A 249 6.71 -12.66 -12.68
N LEU A 250 5.47 -13.08 -12.42
CA LEU A 250 4.37 -12.18 -12.07
C LEU A 250 3.91 -12.51 -10.65
N THR A 251 4.06 -11.57 -9.73
CA THR A 251 3.73 -11.77 -8.31
C THR A 251 2.23 -11.80 -8.07
N HIS A 252 1.45 -11.00 -8.80
CA HIS A 252 -0.01 -10.92 -8.69
C HIS A 252 -0.63 -10.20 -9.90
N PHE A 253 -1.96 -10.19 -10.00
CA PHE A 253 -2.69 -9.66 -11.15
C PHE A 253 -3.22 -8.22 -10.95
N HIS A 254 -2.33 -7.26 -10.65
CA HIS A 254 -2.63 -5.82 -10.77
C HIS A 254 -1.88 -5.16 -11.92
N SER A 255 -2.48 -4.11 -12.49
CA SER A 255 -2.12 -3.57 -13.81
C SER A 255 -0.76 -2.89 -13.86
N ASP A 256 -0.33 -2.33 -12.76
CA ASP A 256 1.00 -1.76 -12.54
C ASP A 256 2.11 -2.82 -12.45
N HIS A 257 1.75 -4.08 -12.13
CA HIS A 257 2.69 -5.22 -12.10
C HIS A 257 2.71 -6.01 -13.41
N TYR A 258 1.54 -6.29 -13.99
CA TYR A 258 1.47 -6.95 -15.31
C TYR A 258 1.62 -5.98 -16.48
N GLY A 259 1.77 -4.68 -16.25
CA GLY A 259 1.86 -3.65 -17.29
C GLY A 259 2.87 -4.03 -18.39
N GLY A 260 2.39 -4.12 -19.64
CA GLY A 260 3.18 -4.58 -20.80
C GLY A 260 2.94 -6.05 -21.19
N LEU A 261 2.39 -6.87 -20.31
CA LEU A 261 1.99 -8.24 -20.60
C LEU A 261 0.68 -8.24 -21.40
N THR A 262 0.70 -8.78 -22.61
CA THR A 262 -0.46 -8.78 -23.53
C THR A 262 -0.51 -10.07 -24.33
N LYS A 263 -1.61 -10.30 -25.08
CA LYS A 263 -1.79 -11.44 -25.99
C LYS A 263 -0.65 -11.68 -27.00
N THR A 264 0.17 -10.66 -27.28
CA THR A 264 1.31 -10.74 -28.21
C THR A 264 2.64 -11.07 -27.52
N PHE A 265 2.65 -11.26 -26.20
CA PHE A 265 3.85 -11.61 -25.45
C PHE A 265 4.48 -12.89 -26.01
N ASP A 266 5.77 -12.80 -26.35
CA ASP A 266 6.57 -13.90 -26.91
C ASP A 266 8.04 -13.87 -26.46
N CYS A 267 8.33 -13.13 -25.38
CA CYS A 267 9.69 -12.88 -24.91
C CYS A 267 10.28 -13.99 -24.02
N GLY A 268 9.44 -14.84 -23.43
CA GLY A 268 9.91 -15.88 -22.50
C GLY A 268 8.77 -16.67 -21.86
N ILE A 269 9.05 -17.28 -20.71
CA ILE A 269 8.06 -17.95 -19.86
C ILE A 269 7.73 -17.06 -18.67
N VAL A 270 6.43 -16.93 -18.36
CA VAL A 270 5.89 -16.21 -17.21
C VAL A 270 5.55 -17.23 -16.13
N TYR A 271 6.32 -17.22 -15.05
CA TYR A 271 6.09 -18.02 -13.85
C TYR A 271 5.22 -17.21 -12.88
N CYS A 272 4.10 -17.79 -12.47
CA CYS A 272 3.19 -17.20 -11.50
C CYS A 272 2.38 -18.29 -10.81
N ASN A 273 1.64 -17.96 -9.76
CA ASN A 273 0.79 -18.97 -9.12
C ASN A 273 -0.40 -19.37 -10.02
N GLU A 274 -1.09 -20.45 -9.68
CA GLU A 274 -2.20 -20.99 -10.48
C GLU A 274 -3.33 -19.98 -10.75
N VAL A 275 -3.70 -19.18 -9.75
CA VAL A 275 -4.76 -18.18 -9.88
C VAL A 275 -4.35 -17.08 -10.86
N THR A 276 -3.16 -16.51 -10.67
CA THR A 276 -2.59 -15.49 -11.55
C THR A 276 -2.43 -16.01 -12.98
N ALA A 277 -1.99 -17.26 -13.15
CA ALA A 277 -1.87 -17.89 -14.47
C ALA A 277 -3.21 -17.94 -15.22
N LYS A 278 -4.29 -18.35 -14.54
CA LYS A 278 -5.65 -18.36 -15.12
C LYS A 278 -6.09 -16.96 -15.52
N LEU A 279 -5.89 -15.97 -14.67
CA LEU A 279 -6.23 -14.57 -14.95
C LEU A 279 -5.45 -14.02 -16.15
N VAL A 280 -4.15 -14.29 -16.24
CA VAL A 280 -3.30 -13.87 -17.37
C VAL A 280 -3.80 -14.44 -18.69
N VAL A 281 -4.17 -15.72 -18.73
CA VAL A 281 -4.71 -16.34 -19.95
C VAL A 281 -6.11 -15.81 -20.27
N GLN A 282 -6.98 -15.74 -19.27
CA GLN A 282 -8.40 -15.38 -19.44
C GLN A 282 -8.62 -13.91 -19.77
N GLU A 283 -7.96 -13.00 -19.03
CA GLU A 283 -8.23 -11.56 -19.08
C GLU A 283 -7.25 -10.81 -20.00
N LEU A 284 -5.99 -11.25 -20.10
CA LEU A 284 -4.99 -10.62 -20.99
C LEU A 284 -4.82 -11.34 -22.34
N GLY A 285 -5.34 -12.56 -22.45
CA GLY A 285 -5.26 -13.37 -23.67
C GLY A 285 -3.85 -13.85 -24.00
N VAL A 286 -2.93 -13.88 -23.03
CA VAL A 286 -1.58 -14.44 -23.22
C VAL A 286 -1.71 -15.91 -23.57
N LYS A 287 -0.96 -16.36 -24.59
CA LYS A 287 -0.98 -17.76 -25.02
C LYS A 287 -0.47 -18.65 -23.89
N SER A 288 -1.22 -19.69 -23.54
CA SER A 288 -0.92 -20.61 -22.44
C SER A 288 0.49 -21.19 -22.47
N LYS A 289 1.06 -21.42 -23.66
CA LYS A 289 2.45 -21.90 -23.82
C LYS A 289 3.53 -20.98 -23.21
N TYR A 290 3.20 -19.72 -22.93
CA TYR A 290 4.10 -18.75 -22.29
C TYR A 290 3.82 -18.57 -20.79
N VAL A 291 2.79 -19.24 -20.24
CA VAL A 291 2.37 -19.07 -18.84
C VAL A 291 2.60 -20.40 -18.12
N HIS A 292 3.42 -20.38 -17.08
CA HIS A 292 3.75 -21.56 -16.30
C HIS A 292 3.23 -21.40 -14.86
N PRO A 293 2.13 -22.08 -14.49
CA PRO A 293 1.61 -22.04 -13.13
C PRO A 293 2.55 -22.79 -12.18
N VAL A 294 2.84 -22.20 -11.03
CA VAL A 294 3.63 -22.78 -9.94
C VAL A 294 2.75 -22.97 -8.72
N GLY A 295 2.82 -24.14 -8.10
CA GLY A 295 2.10 -24.44 -6.86
C GLY A 295 2.65 -23.67 -5.65
N MET A 296 1.78 -23.35 -4.70
CA MET A 296 2.18 -22.69 -3.46
C MET A 296 2.98 -23.63 -2.55
N ASN A 297 3.91 -23.07 -1.78
CA ASN A 297 4.72 -23.73 -0.75
C ASN A 297 5.53 -24.94 -1.24
N THR A 298 5.71 -25.09 -2.55
CA THR A 298 6.42 -26.21 -3.17
C THR A 298 7.64 -25.67 -3.91
N PRO A 299 8.86 -26.07 -3.53
CA PRO A 299 10.06 -25.66 -4.25
C PRO A 299 10.09 -26.24 -5.66
N VAL A 300 10.31 -25.39 -6.65
CA VAL A 300 10.48 -25.77 -8.06
C VAL A 300 11.81 -25.26 -8.59
N LEU A 301 12.38 -25.93 -9.59
CA LEU A 301 13.61 -25.48 -10.24
C LEU A 301 13.25 -24.68 -11.50
N VAL A 302 13.69 -23.43 -11.57
CA VAL A 302 13.61 -22.58 -12.76
C VAL A 302 15.05 -22.30 -13.20
N GLY A 303 15.46 -22.87 -14.33
CA GLY A 303 16.88 -22.87 -14.71
C GLY A 303 17.72 -23.63 -13.68
N ASP A 304 18.64 -22.94 -13.01
CA ASP A 304 19.47 -23.44 -11.91
C ASP A 304 19.14 -22.81 -10.55
N VAL A 305 17.99 -22.12 -10.45
CA VAL A 305 17.52 -21.44 -9.25
C VAL A 305 16.31 -22.19 -8.68
N GLN A 306 16.37 -22.53 -7.40
CA GLN A 306 15.22 -23.05 -6.68
C GLN A 306 14.29 -21.89 -6.29
N VAL A 307 13.02 -21.98 -6.66
CA VAL A 307 12.00 -20.95 -6.46
C VAL A 307 10.86 -21.52 -5.63
N THR A 308 10.39 -20.79 -4.61
CA THR A 308 9.21 -21.17 -3.82
C THR A 308 8.25 -20.00 -3.70
N PHE A 309 6.98 -20.22 -4.05
CA PHE A 309 5.91 -19.23 -3.96
C PHE A 309 5.16 -19.41 -2.64
N MET A 310 4.87 -18.32 -1.93
CA MET A 310 4.18 -18.28 -0.64
C MET A 310 3.11 -17.18 -0.67
N ASP A 311 2.10 -17.25 0.19
CA ASP A 311 0.99 -16.28 0.16
C ASP A 311 1.46 -14.90 0.62
N ALA A 312 1.07 -13.84 -0.11
CA ALA A 312 1.44 -12.46 0.22
C ALA A 312 0.39 -11.71 1.05
N ASN A 313 -0.76 -12.33 1.35
CA ASN A 313 -1.89 -11.71 2.06
C ASN A 313 -2.31 -10.34 1.47
N HIS A 314 -2.14 -10.16 0.15
CA HIS A 314 -2.47 -8.92 -0.56
C HIS A 314 -3.79 -9.06 -1.33
N CYS A 315 -3.81 -9.83 -2.42
CA CYS A 315 -5.00 -10.10 -3.21
C CYS A 315 -5.07 -11.58 -3.65
N PRO A 316 -6.21 -12.09 -4.16
CA PRO A 316 -6.29 -13.47 -4.59
C PRO A 316 -5.21 -13.83 -5.62
N GLY A 317 -4.35 -14.79 -5.24
CA GLY A 317 -3.22 -15.23 -6.07
C GLY A 317 -1.92 -14.45 -5.91
N SER A 318 -1.87 -13.45 -5.03
CA SER A 318 -0.63 -12.72 -4.75
C SER A 318 0.40 -13.55 -4.01
N THR A 319 1.66 -13.47 -4.42
CA THR A 319 2.72 -14.29 -3.85
C THR A 319 4.00 -13.54 -3.46
N ILE A 320 4.54 -13.92 -2.30
CA ILE A 320 5.95 -13.74 -1.95
C ILE A 320 6.73 -14.86 -2.65
N ILE A 321 7.91 -14.56 -3.19
CA ILE A 321 8.75 -15.52 -3.92
C ILE A 321 10.13 -15.59 -3.30
N LEU A 322 10.54 -16.78 -2.85
CA LEU A 322 11.90 -17.07 -2.39
C LEU A 322 12.73 -17.67 -3.53
N PHE A 323 13.87 -17.05 -3.83
CA PHE A 323 14.86 -17.51 -4.80
C PHE A 323 16.10 -18.00 -4.07
N ARG A 324 16.51 -19.25 -4.32
CA ARG A 324 17.76 -19.83 -3.81
C ARG A 324 18.66 -20.18 -5.00
N LEU A 325 19.73 -19.42 -5.14
CA LEU A 325 20.71 -19.55 -6.22
C LEU A 325 21.67 -20.71 -5.95
N LYS A 326 22.35 -21.13 -7.01
CA LYS A 326 23.32 -22.23 -7.00
C LYS A 326 24.57 -21.94 -6.15
N ASP A 327 24.96 -20.67 -6.04
CA ASP A 327 26.05 -20.22 -5.15
C ASP A 327 25.63 -20.17 -3.66
N GLY A 328 24.37 -20.51 -3.38
CA GLY A 328 23.78 -20.52 -2.06
C GLY A 328 23.13 -19.20 -1.67
N LYS A 329 23.20 -18.13 -2.47
CA LYS A 329 22.52 -16.88 -2.12
C LYS A 329 21.00 -17.04 -2.14
N THR A 330 20.34 -16.30 -1.27
CA THR A 330 18.90 -16.36 -1.05
C THR A 330 18.28 -14.97 -1.09
N TYR A 331 17.34 -14.78 -2.02
CA TYR A 331 16.63 -13.52 -2.20
C TYR A 331 15.13 -13.73 -2.01
N LEU A 332 14.49 -12.86 -1.25
CA LEU A 332 13.04 -12.87 -1.08
C LEU A 332 12.45 -11.67 -1.82
N HIS A 333 11.43 -11.89 -2.66
CA HIS A 333 10.68 -10.82 -3.31
C HIS A 333 9.26 -10.83 -2.77
N THR A 334 8.84 -9.76 -2.08
CA THR A 334 7.53 -9.73 -1.44
C THR A 334 6.38 -9.60 -2.44
N GLY A 335 6.66 -9.06 -3.64
CA GLY A 335 5.60 -8.49 -4.47
C GLY A 335 4.94 -7.35 -3.71
N ASP A 336 3.64 -7.16 -3.91
CA ASP A 336 2.82 -6.40 -2.97
C ASP A 336 2.34 -7.34 -1.87
N PHE A 337 2.50 -6.93 -0.61
CA PHE A 337 2.18 -7.81 0.52
C PHE A 337 1.65 -7.04 1.73
N ARG A 338 0.87 -7.73 2.55
CA ARG A 338 0.52 -7.27 3.90
C ARG A 338 1.02 -8.26 4.92
N PHE A 339 2.11 -7.91 5.59
CA PHE A 339 2.75 -8.75 6.58
C PHE A 339 1.74 -9.18 7.66
N HIS A 340 1.83 -10.46 7.99
CA HIS A 340 1.11 -11.07 9.10
C HIS A 340 2.06 -12.09 9.72
N ARG A 341 2.14 -12.16 11.07
CA ARG A 341 3.11 -13.02 11.79
C ARG A 341 3.11 -14.49 11.34
N LYS A 342 1.94 -15.04 10.99
CA LYS A 342 1.80 -16.39 10.37
C LYS A 342 2.66 -16.62 9.11
N MET A 343 3.11 -15.58 8.42
CA MET A 343 4.07 -15.72 7.31
C MET A 343 5.42 -16.26 7.77
N LEU A 344 5.79 -16.05 9.03
CA LEU A 344 7.00 -16.59 9.62
C LEU A 344 6.93 -18.13 9.70
N ASP A 345 5.74 -18.71 9.81
CA ASP A 345 5.52 -20.16 9.84
C ASP A 345 5.72 -20.83 8.46
N TYR A 346 5.95 -20.06 7.39
CA TYR A 346 6.24 -20.64 6.09
C TYR A 346 7.52 -21.47 6.14
N HIS A 347 7.38 -22.77 5.86
CA HIS A 347 8.48 -23.71 5.97
C HIS A 347 9.73 -23.26 5.19
N ALA A 348 9.55 -22.64 4.01
CA ALA A 348 10.67 -22.16 3.20
C ALA A 348 11.44 -20.99 3.84
N LEU A 349 10.80 -20.22 4.72
CA LEU A 349 11.41 -19.10 5.45
C LEU A 349 12.04 -19.54 6.77
N GLN A 350 11.54 -20.60 7.41
CA GLN A 350 12.03 -21.07 8.72
C GLN A 350 13.58 -21.13 8.86
N PRO A 351 14.38 -21.58 7.87
CA PRO A 351 15.84 -21.58 7.98
C PRO A 351 16.50 -20.20 8.06
N HIS A 352 15.72 -19.14 7.80
CA HIS A 352 16.15 -17.75 7.72
C HIS A 352 15.56 -16.89 8.86
N ILE A 353 14.68 -17.43 9.70
CA ILE A 353 14.02 -16.71 10.78
C ILE A 353 14.60 -17.13 12.14
N PRO A 354 15.05 -16.18 12.99
CA PRO A 354 15.37 -16.45 14.38
C PRO A 354 14.13 -16.91 15.16
N THR A 355 14.27 -18.01 15.89
CA THR A 355 13.29 -18.61 16.81
C THR A 355 13.46 -18.12 18.25
N GLY A 356 14.62 -17.55 18.59
CA GLY A 356 14.94 -17.02 19.91
C GLY A 356 15.58 -17.99 20.89
N ASN A 357 15.68 -19.27 20.51
CA ASN A 357 16.30 -20.33 21.30
C ASN A 357 17.72 -20.68 20.85
N GLU A 358 18.30 -19.88 19.95
CA GLU A 358 19.57 -20.24 19.33
C GLU A 358 20.80 -19.94 20.18
N THR A 359 21.87 -20.69 19.89
CA THR A 359 23.19 -20.40 20.41
C THR A 359 23.79 -19.19 19.69
N ILE A 360 24.33 -18.27 20.49
CA ILE A 360 24.99 -17.06 20.02
C ILE A 360 26.50 -17.30 20.13
N ASP A 361 27.26 -17.02 19.06
CA ASP A 361 28.71 -17.10 19.11
C ASP A 361 29.34 -15.88 19.82
N HIS A 362 30.66 -15.93 20.01
CA HIS A 362 31.41 -14.84 20.64
C HIS A 362 31.35 -13.50 19.89
N ASN A 363 30.84 -13.49 18.64
CA ASN A 363 30.69 -12.29 17.81
C ASN A 363 29.25 -11.78 17.78
N GLY A 364 28.35 -12.31 18.63
CA GLY A 364 26.94 -11.93 18.63
C GLY A 364 26.18 -12.44 17.41
N SER A 365 26.64 -13.51 16.75
CA SER A 365 25.96 -14.11 15.61
C SER A 365 25.25 -15.39 16.01
N ILE A 366 24.03 -15.57 15.52
CA ILE A 366 23.27 -16.80 15.72
C ILE A 366 23.93 -17.94 14.94
N VAL A 367 24.40 -18.96 15.66
CA VAL A 367 25.10 -20.10 15.07
C VAL A 367 24.13 -20.91 14.23
N GLY A 368 24.47 -21.08 12.94
CA GLY A 368 23.68 -21.91 12.00
C GLY A 368 22.51 -21.20 11.33
N LEU A 369 22.18 -19.96 11.72
CA LEU A 369 21.16 -19.17 11.02
C LEU A 369 21.73 -18.58 9.74
N LYS A 370 21.08 -18.87 8.60
CA LYS A 370 21.44 -18.28 7.33
C LYS A 370 20.51 -17.12 7.03
N ARG A 371 21.00 -15.89 7.14
CA ARG A 371 20.22 -14.69 6.77
C ARG A 371 19.93 -14.67 5.26
N LEU A 372 18.83 -14.01 4.88
CA LEU A 372 18.57 -13.71 3.47
C LEU A 372 19.59 -12.69 2.96
N ASP A 373 20.14 -12.92 1.76
CA ASP A 373 21.10 -12.02 1.12
C ASP A 373 20.45 -10.72 0.66
N GLY A 374 19.18 -10.76 0.28
CA GLY A 374 18.42 -9.57 -0.05
C GLY A 374 16.91 -9.77 -0.01
N VAL A 375 16.20 -8.71 0.35
CA VAL A 375 14.73 -8.66 0.31
C VAL A 375 14.30 -7.53 -0.63
N TYR A 376 13.62 -7.88 -1.71
CA TYR A 376 12.91 -6.93 -2.56
C TYR A 376 11.57 -6.64 -1.89
N LEU A 377 11.46 -5.46 -1.28
CA LEU A 377 10.43 -5.11 -0.30
C LEU A 377 9.41 -4.14 -0.89
N ASP A 378 8.13 -4.46 -0.74
CA ASP A 378 7.00 -3.52 -0.88
C ASP A 378 7.15 -2.39 0.13
N THR A 379 7.43 -1.19 -0.39
CA THR A 379 7.63 0.03 0.40
C THR A 379 6.46 1.01 0.27
N THR A 380 5.28 0.56 -0.18
CA THR A 380 4.09 1.39 -0.43
C THR A 380 3.77 2.35 0.72
N TYR A 381 3.85 1.86 1.96
CA TYR A 381 3.56 2.64 3.17
C TYR A 381 4.77 2.73 4.11
N CYS A 382 5.98 2.82 3.55
CA CYS A 382 7.23 2.95 4.30
C CYS A 382 7.45 4.37 4.87
N ASP A 383 6.45 4.93 5.56
CA ASP A 383 6.50 6.22 6.26
C ASP A 383 5.65 6.11 7.56
N PRO A 384 6.19 6.53 8.73
CA PRO A 384 5.50 6.44 10.02
C PRO A 384 4.08 7.01 10.07
N LYS A 385 3.73 7.95 9.18
CA LYS A 385 2.36 8.50 9.12
C LYS A 385 1.31 7.47 8.70
N TYR A 386 1.72 6.41 8.00
CA TYR A 386 0.81 5.36 7.50
C TYR A 386 0.60 4.27 8.54
N THR A 387 -0.39 4.51 9.39
CA THR A 387 -0.89 3.54 10.35
C THR A 387 -2.34 3.21 10.01
N PHE A 388 -2.69 1.94 10.03
CA PHE A 388 -4.04 1.47 9.75
C PHE A 388 -4.33 0.20 10.54
N PRO A 389 -5.60 -0.05 10.87
CA PRO A 389 -6.00 -1.22 11.66
C PRO A 389 -5.76 -2.53 10.89
N THR A 390 -5.77 -3.64 11.62
CA THR A 390 -5.79 -4.97 10.99
C THR A 390 -6.98 -5.11 10.03
N GLN A 391 -6.87 -5.98 9.03
CA GLN A 391 -7.97 -6.26 8.11
C GLN A 391 -9.24 -6.68 8.85
N GLN A 392 -9.10 -7.47 9.92
CA GLN A 392 -10.23 -7.94 10.72
C GLN A 392 -10.95 -6.78 11.42
N VAL A 393 -10.22 -5.86 12.05
CA VAL A 393 -10.83 -4.68 12.69
C VAL A 393 -11.55 -3.80 11.66
N ALA A 394 -10.98 -3.61 10.48
CA ALA A 394 -11.63 -2.84 9.42
C ALA A 394 -12.94 -3.51 8.94
N ILE A 395 -12.96 -4.85 8.88
CA ILE A 395 -14.16 -5.64 8.55
C ILE A 395 -15.20 -5.54 9.66
N ASP A 396 -14.80 -5.71 10.92
CA ASP A 396 -15.70 -5.62 12.09
C ASP A 396 -16.33 -4.24 12.19
N HIS A 397 -15.55 -3.18 11.94
CA HIS A 397 -16.07 -1.81 11.89
C HIS A 397 -17.08 -1.60 10.75
N ALA A 398 -16.85 -2.18 9.57
CA ALA A 398 -17.83 -2.13 8.48
C ALA A 398 -19.14 -2.85 8.87
N LEU A 399 -19.05 -3.99 9.58
CA LEU A 399 -20.22 -4.70 10.11
C LEU A 399 -20.99 -3.86 11.14
N GLU A 400 -20.30 -3.17 12.04
CA GLU A 400 -20.92 -2.26 13.01
C GLU A 400 -21.67 -1.11 12.33
N LEU A 401 -21.05 -0.49 11.33
CA LEU A 401 -21.68 0.54 10.52
C LEU A 401 -22.93 0.01 9.79
N MET A 402 -22.86 -1.20 9.23
CA MET A 402 -24.02 -1.82 8.62
C MET A 402 -25.17 -2.03 9.61
N ASN A 403 -24.88 -2.54 10.81
CA ASN A 403 -25.85 -2.74 11.88
C ASN A 403 -26.52 -1.42 12.30
N LYS A 404 -25.75 -0.32 12.38
CA LYS A 404 -26.29 1.02 12.67
C LYS A 404 -27.34 1.47 11.65
N HIS A 405 -27.18 1.07 10.39
CA HIS A 405 -28.12 1.38 9.32
C HIS A 405 -29.22 0.33 9.12
N GLN A 406 -29.11 -0.84 9.74
CA GLN A 406 -29.99 -1.98 9.46
C GLN A 406 -31.46 -1.75 9.85
N MET A 407 -31.71 -0.92 10.87
CA MET A 407 -33.06 -0.56 11.31
C MET A 407 -33.77 0.40 10.36
N GLN A 408 -33.07 0.89 9.33
CA GLN A 408 -33.61 1.83 8.36
C GLN A 408 -34.27 1.04 7.22
N GLU A 409 -35.43 1.52 6.76
CA GLU A 409 -36.14 0.84 5.68
C GLU A 409 -35.42 0.99 4.33
N LYS A 410 -35.41 -0.09 3.54
CA LYS A 410 -35.03 -0.08 2.12
C LYS A 410 -33.62 0.50 1.86
N VAL A 411 -32.63 0.01 2.59
CA VAL A 411 -31.21 0.40 2.40
C VAL A 411 -30.54 -0.49 1.35
N LEU A 412 -29.82 0.13 0.41
CA LEU A 412 -28.88 -0.52 -0.50
C LEU A 412 -27.45 -0.35 0.03
N TYR A 413 -26.74 -1.46 0.24
CA TYR A 413 -25.34 -1.46 0.64
C TYR A 413 -24.44 -1.69 -0.57
N LEU A 414 -23.43 -0.83 -0.74
CA LEU A 414 -22.48 -0.90 -1.84
C LEU A 414 -21.06 -1.12 -1.33
N PHE A 415 -20.32 -2.04 -1.92
CA PHE A 415 -18.93 -2.33 -1.57
C PHE A 415 -18.02 -2.05 -2.77
N GLY A 416 -17.09 -1.12 -2.61
CA GLY A 416 -16.10 -0.80 -3.62
C GLY A 416 -15.03 -1.88 -3.73
N SER A 417 -14.74 -2.33 -4.95
CA SER A 417 -13.66 -3.29 -5.23
C SER A 417 -12.96 -2.92 -6.54
N TYR A 418 -11.72 -3.41 -6.68
CA TYR A 418 -10.96 -3.38 -7.93
C TYR A 418 -11.31 -4.59 -8.81
N THR A 419 -10.55 -4.83 -9.89
CA THR A 419 -10.67 -6.04 -10.70
C THR A 419 -10.47 -7.31 -9.87
N ILE A 420 -9.40 -7.34 -9.05
CA ILE A 420 -9.18 -8.30 -7.96
C ILE A 420 -8.74 -7.54 -6.71
N GLY A 421 -9.04 -8.08 -5.53
CA GLY A 421 -8.78 -7.43 -4.24
C GLY A 421 -10.07 -6.90 -3.60
N LYS A 422 -10.01 -6.76 -2.27
CA LYS A 422 -11.10 -6.38 -1.36
C LYS A 422 -12.20 -7.42 -1.19
N GLU A 423 -12.07 -8.60 -1.78
CA GLU A 423 -13.12 -9.63 -1.71
C GLU A 423 -13.42 -10.09 -0.28
N ARG A 424 -12.37 -10.22 0.55
CA ARG A 424 -12.51 -10.65 1.94
C ARG A 424 -13.51 -9.77 2.70
N LEU A 425 -13.53 -8.45 2.46
CA LEU A 425 -14.48 -7.55 3.13
C LEU A 425 -15.94 -7.93 2.84
N PHE A 426 -16.34 -7.96 1.57
CA PHE A 426 -17.75 -8.21 1.24
C PHE A 426 -18.15 -9.67 1.46
N MET A 427 -17.20 -10.61 1.43
CA MET A 427 -17.46 -12.02 1.72
C MET A 427 -17.66 -12.27 3.22
N GLU A 428 -16.87 -11.67 4.10
CA GLU A 428 -17.11 -11.76 5.55
C GLU A 428 -18.46 -11.14 5.93
N ILE A 429 -18.82 -10.02 5.29
CA ILE A 429 -20.13 -9.38 5.46
C ILE A 429 -21.25 -10.33 5.00
N ALA A 430 -21.13 -10.92 3.82
CA ALA A 430 -22.09 -11.90 3.30
C ALA A 430 -22.29 -13.09 4.26
N ARG A 431 -21.19 -13.63 4.81
CA ARG A 431 -21.24 -14.71 5.81
C ARG A 431 -21.89 -14.27 7.11
N LYS A 432 -21.53 -13.10 7.65
CA LYS A 432 -22.07 -12.62 8.92
C LYS A 432 -23.58 -12.40 8.86
N PHE A 433 -24.07 -11.81 7.76
CA PHE A 433 -25.49 -11.57 7.55
C PHE A 433 -26.24 -12.75 6.93
N GLN A 434 -25.56 -13.83 6.58
CA GLN A 434 -26.12 -14.98 5.85
C GLN A 434 -26.92 -14.54 4.61
N LYS A 435 -26.34 -13.60 3.86
CA LYS A 435 -26.96 -12.99 2.67
C LYS A 435 -26.03 -13.11 1.48
N LYS A 436 -26.64 -13.31 0.30
CA LYS A 436 -25.88 -13.23 -0.94
C LYS A 436 -25.41 -11.80 -1.20
N VAL A 437 -24.27 -11.67 -1.88
CA VAL A 437 -23.76 -10.42 -2.42
C VAL A 437 -23.83 -10.44 -3.94
N CYS A 438 -24.38 -9.37 -4.52
CA CYS A 438 -24.49 -9.20 -5.95
C CYS A 438 -23.16 -8.70 -6.52
N VAL A 439 -22.62 -9.40 -7.51
CA VAL A 439 -21.44 -9.00 -8.27
C VAL A 439 -21.80 -8.91 -9.75
N SER A 440 -21.00 -8.20 -10.55
CA SER A 440 -21.18 -8.20 -12.00
C SER A 440 -20.82 -9.58 -12.59
N LYS A 441 -21.38 -9.93 -13.76
CA LYS A 441 -21.01 -11.16 -14.47
C LYS A 441 -19.52 -11.25 -14.76
N ALA A 442 -18.89 -10.12 -15.09
CA ALA A 442 -17.44 -10.04 -15.30
C ALA A 442 -16.66 -10.35 -14.02
N LYS A 443 -17.05 -9.76 -12.88
CA LYS A 443 -16.40 -10.02 -11.59
C LYS A 443 -16.61 -11.47 -11.14
N LEU A 444 -17.79 -12.06 -11.37
CA LEU A 444 -18.03 -13.47 -11.06
C LEU A 444 -17.08 -14.38 -11.85
N LYS A 445 -16.93 -14.16 -13.16
CA LYS A 445 -16.02 -14.92 -14.02
C LYS A 445 -14.56 -14.84 -13.56
N ILE A 446 -14.15 -13.70 -13.00
CA ILE A 446 -12.84 -13.53 -12.37
C ILE A 446 -12.75 -14.36 -11.08
N ILE A 447 -13.74 -14.26 -10.19
CA ILE A 447 -13.76 -14.98 -8.91
C ILE A 447 -13.75 -16.50 -9.12
N GLU A 448 -14.41 -17.01 -10.16
CA GLU A 448 -14.40 -18.44 -10.53
C GLU A 448 -12.97 -18.99 -10.75
N THR A 449 -12.00 -18.13 -11.10
CA THR A 449 -10.60 -18.54 -11.25
C THR A 449 -9.87 -18.77 -9.93
N PHE A 450 -10.38 -18.23 -8.82
CA PHE A 450 -9.71 -18.23 -7.51
C PHE A 450 -9.73 -19.60 -6.82
N GLY A 451 -10.55 -20.54 -7.30
CA GLY A 451 -10.66 -21.87 -6.71
C GLY A 451 -11.32 -21.88 -5.32
N TRP A 452 -12.22 -20.93 -5.06
CA TRP A 452 -12.97 -20.88 -3.80
C TRP A 452 -13.89 -22.09 -3.62
N ALA A 453 -14.12 -22.45 -2.35
CA ALA A 453 -15.03 -23.51 -1.98
C ALA A 453 -16.49 -23.20 -2.40
N SER A 454 -17.28 -24.26 -2.61
CA SER A 454 -18.64 -24.12 -3.15
C SER A 454 -19.57 -23.32 -2.24
N ASP A 455 -19.38 -23.39 -0.93
CA ASP A 455 -20.15 -22.63 0.07
C ASP A 455 -19.89 -21.12 -0.05
N ALA A 456 -18.64 -20.71 -0.26
CA ALA A 456 -18.28 -19.33 -0.55
C ALA A 456 -18.89 -18.86 -1.88
N MET A 457 -18.84 -19.69 -2.92
CA MET A 457 -19.43 -19.36 -4.23
C MET A 457 -20.96 -19.21 -4.17
N GLN A 458 -21.65 -19.96 -3.30
CA GLN A 458 -23.10 -19.86 -3.12
C GLN A 458 -23.56 -18.52 -2.51
N LEU A 459 -22.66 -17.80 -1.84
CA LEU A 459 -22.92 -16.45 -1.33
C LEU A 459 -22.86 -15.38 -2.44
N LEU A 460 -22.47 -15.72 -3.66
CA LEU A 460 -22.46 -14.79 -4.79
C LEU A 460 -23.76 -14.91 -5.59
N THR A 461 -24.15 -13.80 -6.22
CA THR A 461 -25.22 -13.76 -7.22
C THR A 461 -24.91 -12.70 -8.27
N THR A 462 -25.41 -12.88 -9.49
CA THR A 462 -25.40 -11.81 -10.52
C THR A 462 -26.73 -11.09 -10.61
N GLU A 463 -27.72 -11.49 -9.81
CA GLU A 463 -29.08 -10.97 -9.84
C GLU A 463 -29.26 -9.83 -8.81
N PRO A 464 -29.35 -8.56 -9.25
CA PRO A 464 -29.44 -7.42 -8.34
C PRO A 464 -30.74 -7.40 -7.54
N ALA A 465 -31.78 -8.12 -7.98
CA ALA A 465 -33.05 -8.25 -7.27
C ALA A 465 -32.98 -9.20 -6.07
N ALA A 466 -32.03 -10.14 -6.05
CA ALA A 466 -31.95 -11.17 -5.02
C ALA A 466 -31.37 -10.67 -3.68
N THR A 467 -30.72 -9.50 -3.67
CA THR A 467 -30.07 -8.96 -2.47
C THR A 467 -29.98 -7.43 -2.53
N ASN A 468 -29.75 -6.82 -1.37
CA ASN A 468 -29.42 -5.41 -1.20
C ASN A 468 -27.93 -5.17 -0.89
N LEU A 469 -27.08 -6.19 -1.05
CA LEU A 469 -25.62 -6.11 -0.88
C LEU A 469 -24.96 -6.18 -2.26
N HIS A 470 -24.44 -5.09 -2.81
CA HIS A 470 -23.89 -5.06 -4.18
C HIS A 470 -22.41 -4.66 -4.18
N VAL A 471 -21.59 -5.35 -4.97
CA VAL A 471 -20.20 -4.96 -5.25
C VAL A 471 -20.17 -4.12 -6.51
N VAL A 472 -19.50 -2.98 -6.44
CA VAL A 472 -19.34 -2.02 -7.54
C VAL A 472 -17.88 -1.61 -7.68
N ARG A 473 -17.52 -0.98 -8.79
CA ARG A 473 -16.15 -0.47 -8.97
C ARG A 473 -15.92 0.70 -8.02
N MET A 474 -14.68 0.84 -7.53
CA MET A 474 -14.33 1.93 -6.61
C MET A 474 -14.71 3.33 -7.13
N GLN A 475 -14.51 3.56 -8.44
CA GLN A 475 -14.86 4.82 -9.12
C GLN A 475 -16.36 5.13 -9.17
N ASP A 476 -17.22 4.10 -9.08
CA ASP A 476 -18.68 4.28 -9.17
C ASP A 476 -19.25 4.81 -7.83
N LEU A 477 -18.45 4.84 -6.76
CA LEU A 477 -18.88 5.28 -5.43
C LEU A 477 -18.82 6.80 -5.22
N GLN A 478 -18.73 7.59 -6.28
CA GLN A 478 -18.78 9.07 -6.23
C GLN A 478 -20.20 9.57 -5.97
N MET A 479 -20.34 10.71 -5.27
CA MET A 479 -21.64 11.16 -4.75
C MET A 479 -22.68 11.39 -5.87
N ASP A 480 -22.26 11.95 -7.00
CA ASP A 480 -23.15 12.19 -8.15
C ASP A 480 -23.68 10.87 -8.75
N ASN A 481 -22.79 9.88 -8.91
CA ASN A 481 -23.15 8.55 -9.39
C ASN A 481 -24.14 7.86 -8.45
N LEU A 482 -23.92 7.97 -7.13
CA LEU A 482 -24.81 7.40 -6.12
C LEU A 482 -26.17 8.10 -6.08
N THR A 483 -26.20 9.42 -6.28
CA THR A 483 -27.45 10.20 -6.35
C THR A 483 -28.30 9.74 -7.53
N MET A 484 -27.68 9.59 -8.70
CA MET A 484 -28.34 9.05 -9.89
C MET A 484 -28.81 7.61 -9.69
N LEU A 485 -28.00 6.77 -9.05
CA LEU A 485 -28.34 5.38 -8.75
C LEU A 485 -29.56 5.27 -7.81
N LEU A 486 -29.59 6.07 -6.74
CA LEU A 486 -30.72 6.08 -5.80
C LEU A 486 -31.99 6.56 -6.49
N ALA A 487 -31.91 7.63 -7.30
CA ALA A 487 -33.04 8.13 -8.07
C ALA A 487 -33.61 7.06 -9.02
N LYS A 488 -32.73 6.33 -9.73
CA LYS A 488 -33.09 5.23 -10.63
C LYS A 488 -33.78 4.07 -9.91
N HIS A 489 -33.38 3.79 -8.66
CA HIS A 489 -33.89 2.66 -7.88
C HIS A 489 -34.82 3.06 -6.72
N ARG A 490 -35.38 4.28 -6.74
CA ARG A 490 -36.19 4.88 -5.66
C ARG A 490 -37.41 4.06 -5.21
N LEU A 491 -37.93 3.18 -6.07
CA LEU A 491 -39.05 2.30 -5.72
C LEU A 491 -38.62 1.14 -4.80
N ARG A 492 -37.37 0.67 -4.95
CA ARG A 492 -36.78 -0.41 -4.15
C ARG A 492 -35.98 0.10 -2.95
N PHE A 493 -35.25 1.20 -3.13
CA PHE A 493 -34.33 1.72 -2.14
C PHE A 493 -34.63 3.17 -1.81
N ARG A 494 -34.60 3.51 -0.52
CA ARG A 494 -34.72 4.89 -0.02
C ARG A 494 -33.38 5.47 0.41
N ARG A 495 -32.38 4.62 0.64
CA ARG A 495 -31.07 5.01 1.15
C ARG A 495 -29.95 4.15 0.53
N ILE A 496 -28.78 4.75 0.38
CA ILE A 496 -27.53 4.08 0.03
C ILE A 496 -26.55 4.20 1.20
N VAL A 497 -25.90 3.09 1.54
CA VAL A 497 -24.74 3.03 2.42
C VAL A 497 -23.60 2.38 1.64
N ALA A 498 -22.61 3.18 1.24
CA ALA A 498 -21.48 2.73 0.45
C ALA A 498 -20.21 2.63 1.31
N PHE A 499 -19.39 1.61 1.03
CA PHE A 499 -18.10 1.38 1.66
C PHE A 499 -16.99 1.48 0.63
N ARG A 500 -16.05 2.40 0.86
CA ARG A 500 -14.81 2.56 0.11
C ARG A 500 -13.64 1.98 0.94
N PRO A 501 -13.27 0.72 0.72
CA PRO A 501 -12.16 0.11 1.45
C PRO A 501 -10.81 0.53 0.88
N THR A 502 -10.16 1.52 1.50
CA THR A 502 -8.84 2.01 1.08
C THR A 502 -7.95 2.30 2.29
N GLY A 503 -6.65 2.00 2.19
CA GLY A 503 -5.69 2.28 3.27
C GLY A 503 -5.51 3.78 3.55
N TRP A 504 -5.71 4.63 2.54
CA TRP A 504 -5.48 6.08 2.57
C TRP A 504 -6.53 6.89 3.34
N THR A 505 -7.72 6.34 3.61
CA THR A 505 -8.80 7.11 4.28
C THR A 505 -8.59 7.30 5.79
N PHE A 506 -7.52 6.74 6.36
CA PHE A 506 -7.25 6.88 7.78
C PHE A 506 -6.77 8.31 8.10
N SER A 507 -7.53 9.00 8.94
CA SER A 507 -7.13 10.28 9.52
C SER A 507 -7.17 10.18 11.04
N ASN A 508 -6.03 10.43 11.69
CA ASN A 508 -5.95 10.53 13.15
C ASN A 508 -6.74 11.71 13.72
N LYS A 509 -7.33 12.57 12.88
CA LYS A 509 -8.12 13.74 13.29
C LYS A 509 -9.44 13.38 13.99
N ASN A 510 -10.01 12.18 13.73
CA ASN A 510 -11.22 11.74 14.42
C ASN A 510 -10.90 10.66 15.46
N SER A 511 -10.95 11.01 16.74
CA SER A 511 -10.69 10.09 17.85
C SER A 511 -11.82 9.06 18.06
N ARG A 512 -13.03 9.32 17.56
CA ARG A 512 -14.23 8.51 17.82
C ARG A 512 -14.52 7.43 16.76
N SER A 513 -13.89 7.46 15.60
CA SER A 513 -14.13 6.52 14.50
C SER A 513 -12.87 6.32 13.67
N ILE A 514 -12.61 5.08 13.28
CA ILE A 514 -11.51 4.75 12.35
C ILE A 514 -11.87 5.01 10.88
N SER A 515 -13.15 5.23 10.58
CA SER A 515 -13.65 5.53 9.23
C SER A 515 -14.03 7.00 9.07
N THR A 516 -13.92 7.52 7.84
CA THR A 516 -14.58 8.76 7.43
C THR A 516 -16.01 8.48 6.99
N CYS A 517 -16.85 9.52 6.97
CA CYS A 517 -18.21 9.43 6.43
C CYS A 517 -18.55 10.72 5.69
N CYS A 518 -18.86 10.60 4.41
CA CYS A 518 -19.44 11.68 3.62
C CYS A 518 -20.93 11.39 3.45
N THR A 519 -21.78 12.39 3.74
CA THR A 519 -23.23 12.26 3.63
C THR A 519 -23.75 13.30 2.65
N ASP A 520 -24.72 12.92 1.81
CA ASP A 520 -25.38 13.88 0.93
C ASP A 520 -26.27 14.87 1.71
N PRO A 521 -26.66 16.01 1.11
CA PRO A 521 -27.50 17.00 1.79
C PRO A 521 -28.84 16.47 2.30
N SER A 522 -29.41 15.43 1.67
CA SER A 522 -30.69 14.85 2.08
C SER A 522 -30.57 13.81 3.20
N GLY A 523 -29.36 13.37 3.56
CA GLY A 523 -29.15 12.32 4.54
C GLY A 523 -29.58 10.92 4.07
N ASN A 524 -29.67 10.69 2.77
CA ASN A 524 -30.09 9.42 2.17
C ASN A 524 -28.93 8.64 1.53
N ILE A 525 -27.74 9.21 1.44
CA ILE A 525 -26.55 8.57 0.90
C ILE A 525 -25.42 8.78 1.88
N HIS A 526 -24.83 7.69 2.34
CA HIS A 526 -23.68 7.68 3.23
C HIS A 526 -22.54 6.94 2.55
N VAL A 527 -21.37 7.54 2.49
CA VAL A 527 -20.16 6.94 1.91
C VAL A 527 -19.10 6.88 2.99
N TYR A 528 -18.81 5.66 3.45
CA TYR A 528 -17.81 5.38 4.46
C TYR A 528 -16.46 5.06 3.82
N GLY A 529 -15.42 5.80 4.19
CA GLY A 529 -14.03 5.42 3.92
C GLY A 529 -13.56 4.46 5.00
N ILE A 530 -13.39 3.18 4.66
CA ILE A 530 -12.96 2.14 5.60
C ILE A 530 -11.46 1.91 5.42
N PRO A 531 -10.65 1.99 6.49
CA PRO A 531 -9.20 1.82 6.42
C PRO A 531 -8.78 0.34 6.24
N TYR A 532 -9.31 -0.32 5.21
CA TYR A 532 -9.00 -1.69 4.83
C TYR A 532 -7.82 -1.71 3.85
N SER A 533 -6.62 -1.92 4.38
CA SER A 533 -5.40 -2.05 3.58
C SER A 533 -5.11 -3.50 3.18
N GLU A 534 -4.53 -3.68 2.00
CA GLU A 534 -3.93 -4.94 1.51
C GLU A 534 -2.40 -4.81 1.36
N HIS A 535 -1.82 -3.72 1.88
CA HIS A 535 -0.38 -3.55 2.04
C HIS A 535 -0.04 -3.42 3.52
N SER A 536 1.20 -3.72 3.86
CA SER A 536 1.74 -3.56 5.22
C SER A 536 1.73 -2.09 5.64
N SER A 537 1.33 -1.81 6.88
CA SER A 537 1.56 -0.51 7.53
C SER A 537 3.04 -0.32 7.82
N PHE A 538 3.44 0.90 8.17
CA PHE A 538 4.83 1.14 8.56
C PHE A 538 5.28 0.23 9.73
N ALA A 539 4.43 0.06 10.74
CA ALA A 539 4.71 -0.82 11.87
C ALA A 539 4.85 -2.30 11.45
N GLU A 540 3.94 -2.78 10.60
CA GLU A 540 4.00 -4.15 10.04
C GLU A 540 5.28 -4.36 9.20
N LEU A 541 5.73 -3.35 8.43
CA LEU A 541 7.00 -3.39 7.68
C LEU A 541 8.22 -3.43 8.60
N CYS A 542 8.25 -2.60 9.64
CA CYS A 542 9.32 -2.59 10.62
C CYS A 542 9.43 -3.95 11.32
N GLU A 543 8.31 -4.51 11.79
CA GLU A 543 8.27 -5.83 12.42
C GLU A 543 8.82 -6.91 11.47
N PHE A 544 8.34 -6.94 10.22
CA PHE A 544 8.82 -7.89 9.22
C PHE A 544 10.34 -7.81 9.02
N VAL A 545 10.88 -6.61 8.80
CA VAL A 545 12.32 -6.41 8.57
C VAL A 545 13.14 -6.77 9.80
N GLN A 546 12.67 -6.45 11.00
CA GLN A 546 13.33 -6.79 12.26
C GLN A 546 13.44 -8.29 12.45
N VAL A 547 12.34 -9.03 12.22
CA VAL A 547 12.31 -10.48 12.40
C VAL A 547 13.10 -11.19 11.31
N VAL A 548 12.92 -10.80 10.04
CA VAL A 548 13.61 -11.44 8.90
C VAL A 548 15.10 -11.09 8.87
N ASN A 549 15.46 -9.91 9.36
CA ASN A 549 16.83 -9.40 9.47
C ASN A 549 17.71 -9.68 8.23
N PRO A 550 17.34 -9.23 7.02
CA PRO A 550 18.10 -9.54 5.80
C PRO A 550 19.42 -8.77 5.74
N LEU A 551 20.39 -9.27 4.96
CA LEU A 551 21.66 -8.58 4.70
C LEU A 551 21.46 -7.31 3.86
N SER A 552 20.49 -7.33 2.95
CA SER A 552 20.13 -6.16 2.16
C SER A 552 18.63 -6.01 1.91
N ILE A 553 18.19 -4.77 1.68
CA ILE A 553 16.80 -4.41 1.34
C ILE A 553 16.83 -3.64 0.02
N ILE A 554 15.98 -4.04 -0.91
CA ILE A 554 15.82 -3.43 -2.23
C ILE A 554 14.37 -2.92 -2.32
N PRO A 555 14.12 -1.60 -2.19
CA PRO A 555 12.77 -1.05 -2.31
C PRO A 555 12.20 -1.28 -3.71
N THR A 556 10.94 -1.74 -3.80
CA THR A 556 10.25 -1.96 -5.09
C THR A 556 9.26 -0.84 -5.44
N VAL A 557 8.86 -0.03 -4.46
CA VAL A 557 7.97 1.14 -4.62
C VAL A 557 8.74 2.41 -4.25
N ARG A 558 8.60 3.47 -5.05
CA ARG A 558 9.35 4.72 -4.91
C ARG A 558 8.54 5.85 -4.30
#